data_AF-A0A1C5W379-F1
#
_entry.id   AF-A0A1C5W379-F1
#
_cell.length_a   1.000
_cell.length_b   1.000
_cell.length_c   1.000
_cell.angle_alpha   90.00
_cell.angle_beta   90.00
_cell.angle_gamma   90.00
#
_symmetry.space_group_name_H-M   'P 1'
#
loop_
_entity.id
_entity.type
_entity.pdbx_description
1 polymer ?
#
loop_
_entity_poly.entity_id
_entity_poly.type
_entity_poly.pdbx_seq_one_letter_code
_entity_poly.pdbx_strand_id
1 'polypeptide(L)'
;MKVWGVGAYFPEKEGDITKECLKENAVVIGFKEEEKPKYYELFRSIKIGDFIFIKTRFMPTQDLKVKAIGVVVDNQIRTIPELYNAKGIKVRWIEDFSDTPRKIQKENEHDGDTRTIYQEMNENVIKQIMNLL
;
A
#
# COMPACT_ATOMS: atom_id res chain seq x y z
N MET A 1 5.19 -12.15 -10.24
CA MET A 1 5.09 -11.60 -8.89
C MET A 1 5.74 -10.22 -8.89
N LYS A 2 4.99 -9.20 -8.50
CA LYS A 2 5.44 -7.83 -8.33
C LYS A 2 5.26 -7.42 -6.86
N VAL A 3 5.94 -6.36 -6.46
CA VAL A 3 5.78 -5.72 -5.15
C VAL A 3 5.18 -4.34 -5.36
N TRP A 4 4.12 -4.02 -4.63
CA TRP A 4 3.38 -2.77 -4.73
C TRP A 4 3.41 -2.01 -3.41
N GLY A 5 3.69 -0.72 -3.46
CA GLY A 5 3.59 0.15 -2.29
C GLY A 5 2.30 0.95 -2.33
N VAL A 6 1.53 0.95 -1.24
CA VAL A 6 0.29 1.72 -1.10
C VAL A 6 0.35 2.64 0.13
N GLY A 7 -0.04 3.91 -0.02
CA GLY A 7 -0.05 4.87 1.08
C GLY A 7 -1.15 4.59 2.11
N ALA A 8 -0.85 4.83 3.39
CA ALA A 8 -1.78 4.65 4.51
C ALA A 8 -2.74 5.81 4.74
N TYR A 9 -2.47 6.99 4.17
CA TYR A 9 -3.28 8.20 4.40
C TYR A 9 -4.50 8.23 3.48
N PHE A 10 -5.67 8.42 4.08
CA PHE A 10 -6.95 8.49 3.38
C PHE A 10 -7.55 9.90 3.48
N PRO A 11 -7.79 10.60 2.35
CA PRO A 11 -8.28 11.98 2.36
C PRO A 11 -9.60 12.17 3.10
N GLU A 12 -10.59 11.31 2.91
CA GLU A 12 -11.93 11.49 3.52
C GLU A 12 -11.93 11.35 5.05
N LYS A 13 -10.98 10.62 5.62
CA LYS A 13 -10.79 10.45 7.07
C LYS A 13 -9.78 11.45 7.64
N GLU A 14 -9.05 12.16 6.78
CA GLU A 14 -7.86 12.92 7.11
C GLU A 14 -6.86 12.15 8.00
N GLY A 15 -6.69 10.85 7.75
CA GLY A 15 -5.98 10.00 8.71
C GLY A 15 -5.44 8.70 8.14
N ASP A 16 -4.72 8.00 9.00
CA ASP A 16 -4.18 6.67 8.71
C ASP A 16 -5.29 5.61 8.78
N ILE A 17 -5.36 4.76 7.75
CA ILE A 17 -6.33 3.65 7.65
C ILE A 17 -5.70 2.27 7.68
N THR A 18 -4.43 2.15 8.11
CA THR A 18 -3.72 0.86 8.10
C THR A 18 -4.48 -0.20 8.90
N LYS A 19 -4.97 0.14 10.09
CA LYS A 19 -5.65 -0.83 10.97
C LYS A 19 -6.97 -1.30 10.38
N GLU A 20 -7.70 -0.43 9.69
CA GLU A 20 -8.92 -0.78 9.00
C GLU A 20 -8.64 -1.68 7.79
N CYS A 21 -7.62 -1.35 6.98
CA CYS A 21 -7.16 -2.21 5.88
C CYS A 21 -6.79 -3.62 6.36
N LEU A 22 -6.07 -3.71 7.48
CA LEU A 22 -5.70 -4.96 8.14
C LEU A 22 -6.94 -5.76 8.55
N LYS A 23 -7.86 -5.12 9.28
CA LYS A 23 -9.11 -5.73 9.75
C LYS A 23 -9.96 -6.28 8.60
N GLU A 24 -10.11 -5.52 7.52
CA GLU A 24 -10.99 -5.86 6.40
C GLU A 24 -10.32 -6.71 5.31
N ASN A 25 -9.06 -7.11 5.53
CA ASN A 25 -8.23 -7.89 4.59
C ASN A 25 -8.25 -7.29 3.18
N ALA A 26 -8.01 -5.98 3.10
CA ALA A 26 -8.15 -5.23 1.86
C ALA A 26 -7.25 -4.01 1.82
N VAL A 27 -7.00 -3.53 0.60
CA VAL A 27 -6.40 -2.22 0.35
C VAL A 27 -7.30 -1.43 -0.59
N VAL A 28 -7.45 -0.12 -0.35
CA VAL A 28 -8.40 0.75 -1.05
C VAL A 28 -7.72 1.96 -1.70
N ILE A 29 -8.41 2.54 -2.68
CA ILE A 29 -8.07 3.80 -3.33
C ILE A 29 -8.90 4.91 -2.67
N GLY A 30 -8.24 5.92 -2.11
CA GLY A 30 -8.91 7.04 -1.45
C GLY A 30 -9.36 8.19 -2.34
N PHE A 31 -9.44 7.94 -3.65
CA PHE A 31 -9.90 8.90 -4.65
C PHE A 31 -10.86 8.18 -5.58
N LYS A 32 -11.83 8.91 -6.14
CA LYS A 32 -12.72 8.38 -7.17
C LYS A 32 -11.97 8.21 -8.49
N GLU A 33 -12.51 7.38 -9.37
CA GLU A 33 -11.84 7.06 -10.65
C GLU A 33 -11.79 8.26 -11.58
N GLU A 34 -12.79 9.12 -11.51
CA GLU A 34 -12.87 10.35 -12.29
C GLU A 34 -11.82 11.37 -11.83
N GLU A 35 -11.40 11.31 -10.55
CA GLU A 35 -10.41 12.22 -9.97
C GLU A 35 -8.97 11.75 -10.22
N LYS A 36 -8.73 10.42 -10.14
CA LYS A 36 -7.41 9.80 -10.26
C LYS A 36 -7.45 8.52 -11.11
N PRO A 37 -7.77 8.60 -12.42
CA PRO A 37 -7.95 7.40 -13.26
C PRO A 37 -6.69 6.52 -13.32
N LYS A 38 -5.50 7.14 -13.29
CA LYS A 38 -4.22 6.42 -13.26
C LYS A 38 -4.05 5.49 -12.06
N TYR A 39 -4.65 5.79 -10.90
CA TYR A 39 -4.58 4.90 -9.74
C TYR A 39 -5.40 3.63 -9.97
N TYR A 40 -6.54 3.76 -10.64
CA TYR A 40 -7.37 2.62 -11.04
C TYR A 40 -6.70 1.77 -12.11
N GLU A 41 -6.02 2.38 -13.08
CA GLU A 41 -5.18 1.65 -14.04
C GLU A 41 -4.09 0.82 -13.36
N LEU A 42 -3.41 1.40 -12.35
CA LEU A 42 -2.41 0.67 -11.57
C LEU A 42 -3.03 -0.48 -10.78
N PHE A 43 -4.15 -0.26 -10.08
CA PHE A 43 -4.87 -1.32 -9.37
C PHE A 43 -5.30 -2.47 -10.30
N ARG A 44 -5.80 -2.16 -11.50
CA ARG A 44 -6.17 -3.18 -12.52
C ARG A 44 -4.98 -4.01 -13.00
N SER A 45 -3.78 -3.46 -12.91
CA SER A 45 -2.54 -4.16 -13.29
C SER A 45 -2.01 -5.12 -12.21
N ILE A 46 -2.52 -5.02 -10.97
CA ILE A 46 -2.18 -5.91 -9.86
C ILE A 46 -2.74 -7.32 -10.15
N LYS A 47 -1.92 -8.35 -9.89
CA LYS A 47 -2.30 -9.75 -10.08
C LYS A 47 -2.38 -10.49 -8.75
N ILE A 48 -3.21 -11.54 -8.71
CA ILE A 48 -3.23 -12.50 -7.60
C ILE A 48 -1.81 -13.07 -7.43
N GLY A 49 -1.34 -13.13 -6.19
CA GLY A 49 0.03 -13.54 -5.85
C GLY A 49 1.09 -12.43 -5.90
N ASP A 50 0.73 -11.20 -6.29
CA ASP A 50 1.59 -10.04 -6.05
C ASP A 50 1.61 -9.67 -4.57
N PHE A 51 2.71 -9.08 -4.10
CA PHE A 51 2.84 -8.54 -2.76
C PHE A 51 2.42 -7.07 -2.72
N ILE A 52 1.76 -6.69 -1.64
CA ILE A 52 1.40 -5.30 -1.32
C ILE A 52 1.98 -4.96 0.05
N PHE A 53 2.61 -3.80 0.17
CA PHE A 53 2.97 -3.23 1.46
C PHE A 53 2.30 -1.88 1.68
N ILE A 54 1.79 -1.66 2.88
CA ILE A 54 1.28 -0.35 3.30
C ILE A 54 2.48 0.48 3.76
N LYS A 55 2.59 1.71 3.23
CA LYS A 55 3.67 2.64 3.56
C LYS A 55 3.19 3.93 4.21
N THR A 56 4.10 4.55 4.96
CA THR A 56 4.04 5.98 5.27
C THR A 56 5.30 6.68 4.81
N ARG A 57 5.10 7.72 4.01
CA ARG A 57 6.08 8.77 3.70
C ARG A 57 5.30 9.97 3.17
N PHE A 58 4.86 10.82 4.10
CA PHE A 58 4.02 11.97 3.75
C PHE A 58 4.86 13.12 3.18
N MET A 59 6.09 13.28 3.65
CA MET A 59 7.03 14.31 3.16
C MET A 59 8.29 13.67 2.56
N PRO A 60 8.89 14.28 1.52
CA PRO A 60 10.14 13.79 0.95
C PRO A 60 11.32 13.73 1.94
N THR A 61 11.26 14.53 3.00
CA THR A 61 12.24 14.59 4.10
C THR A 61 12.03 13.52 5.17
N GLN A 62 11.04 12.63 5.00
CA GLN A 62 10.80 11.53 5.91
C GLN A 62 11.24 10.22 5.28
N ASP A 63 11.68 9.32 6.14
CA ASP A 63 11.99 7.96 5.74
C ASP A 63 10.75 7.21 5.29
N LEU A 64 10.93 6.33 4.30
CA LEU A 64 9.93 5.36 3.93
C LEU A 64 9.79 4.33 5.04
N LYS A 65 8.59 4.20 5.60
CA LYS A 65 8.27 3.18 6.59
C LYS A 65 7.20 2.24 6.09
N VAL A 66 7.36 0.95 6.38
CA VAL A 66 6.41 -0.12 6.09
C VAL A 66 5.58 -0.38 7.33
N LYS A 67 4.27 -0.48 7.15
CA LYS A 67 3.30 -0.73 8.22
C LYS A 67 2.63 -2.08 8.14
N ALA A 68 2.57 -2.69 6.97
CA ALA A 68 2.02 -4.03 6.80
C ALA A 68 2.52 -4.61 5.48
N ILE A 69 2.60 -5.94 5.38
CA ILE A 69 2.89 -6.65 4.14
C ILE A 69 1.84 -7.74 3.96
N GLY A 70 1.31 -7.87 2.76
CA GLY A 70 0.31 -8.88 2.40
C GLY A 70 0.45 -9.35 0.97
N VAL A 71 -0.31 -10.39 0.64
CA VAL A 71 -0.39 -10.97 -0.71
C VAL A 71 -1.79 -10.80 -1.28
N VAL A 72 -1.88 -10.46 -2.55
CA VAL A 72 -3.16 -10.28 -3.24
C VAL A 72 -3.84 -11.63 -3.45
N VAL A 73 -5.08 -11.74 -2.99
CA VAL A 73 -5.88 -12.97 -3.08
C VAL A 73 -7.10 -12.82 -3.99
N ASP A 74 -7.60 -11.61 -4.18
CA ASP A 74 -8.61 -11.27 -5.20
C ASP A 74 -8.30 -9.86 -5.73
N ASN A 75 -8.11 -9.74 -7.05
CA ASN A 75 -7.77 -8.48 -7.71
C ASN A 75 -8.96 -7.79 -8.39
N GLN A 76 -10.19 -8.26 -8.16
CA GLN A 76 -11.39 -7.58 -8.60
C GLN A 76 -11.60 -6.30 -7.79
N ILE A 77 -11.63 -5.16 -8.47
CA ILE A 77 -11.87 -3.87 -7.81
C ILE A 77 -13.35 -3.78 -7.41
N ARG A 78 -13.62 -3.70 -6.12
CA ARG A 78 -14.98 -3.62 -5.56
C ARG A 78 -15.07 -2.52 -4.53
N THR A 79 -16.29 -2.01 -4.34
CA THR A 79 -16.60 -1.15 -3.20
C THR A 79 -16.50 -1.96 -1.91
N ILE A 80 -15.81 -1.42 -0.91
CA ILE A 80 -15.64 -2.01 0.42
C ILE A 80 -16.38 -1.11 1.42
N PRO A 81 -17.63 -1.44 1.81
CA PRO A 81 -18.45 -0.61 2.68
C PRO A 81 -17.77 -0.23 3.99
N GLU A 82 -17.05 -1.17 4.59
CA GLU A 82 -16.35 -1.03 5.87
C GLU A 82 -15.13 -0.10 5.80
N LEU A 83 -14.66 0.20 4.58
CA LEU A 83 -13.55 1.13 4.30
C LEU A 83 -14.08 2.36 3.55
N TYR A 84 -15.02 3.08 4.16
CA TYR A 84 -15.55 4.35 3.63
C TYR A 84 -16.23 4.24 2.26
N ASN A 85 -16.80 3.07 1.93
CA ASN A 85 -17.30 2.77 0.58
C ASN A 85 -16.24 3.00 -0.52
N ALA A 86 -14.95 2.90 -0.17
CA ALA A 86 -13.86 3.06 -1.10
C ALA A 86 -13.74 1.84 -2.03
N LYS A 87 -13.21 2.05 -3.24
CA LYS A 87 -12.91 0.96 -4.16
C LYS A 87 -11.56 0.34 -3.81
N GLY A 88 -11.48 -0.99 -3.76
CA GLY A 88 -10.27 -1.70 -3.37
C GLY A 88 -10.23 -3.15 -3.85
N ILE A 89 -9.18 -3.86 -3.43
CA ILE A 89 -8.95 -5.29 -3.72
C ILE A 89 -8.66 -6.05 -2.42
N LYS A 90 -8.81 -7.38 -2.44
CA LYS A 90 -8.57 -8.21 -1.24
C LYS A 90 -7.12 -8.65 -1.14
N VAL A 91 -6.61 -8.52 0.08
CA VAL A 91 -5.23 -8.84 0.46
C VAL A 91 -5.28 -9.73 1.68
N ARG A 92 -4.52 -10.81 1.68
CA ARG A 92 -4.23 -11.57 2.91
C ARG A 92 -2.96 -10.99 3.52
N TRP A 93 -3.10 -10.38 4.68
CA TRP A 93 -1.95 -9.82 5.41
C TRP A 93 -1.09 -10.95 5.98
N ILE A 94 0.23 -10.77 5.88
CA ILE A 94 1.25 -11.71 6.35
C ILE A 94 1.93 -11.11 7.57
N GLU A 95 2.32 -9.83 7.47
CA GLU A 95 3.01 -9.10 8.53
C GLU A 95 2.27 -7.81 8.89
N ASP A 96 2.17 -7.53 10.19
CA ASP A 96 1.59 -6.32 10.76
C ASP A 96 2.64 -5.56 11.58
N PHE A 97 2.98 -4.36 11.09
CA PHE A 97 3.89 -3.42 11.73
C PHE A 97 3.18 -2.09 12.03
N SER A 98 1.85 -2.09 12.12
CA SER A 98 1.05 -0.86 12.23
C SER A 98 1.37 -0.07 13.50
N ASP A 99 1.68 -0.79 14.59
CA ASP A 99 2.11 -0.22 15.88
C ASP A 99 3.63 0.05 15.95
N THR A 100 4.46 -0.64 15.15
CA THR A 100 5.92 -0.44 15.12
C THR A 100 6.47 -0.45 13.68
N PRO A 101 6.24 0.62 12.89
CA PRO A 101 6.59 0.64 11.48
C PRO A 101 8.08 0.41 11.21
N ARG A 102 8.40 -0.38 10.18
CA ARG A 102 9.78 -0.73 9.81
C ARG A 102 10.34 0.27 8.81
N LYS A 103 11.49 0.87 9.11
CA LYS A 103 12.18 1.75 8.16
C LYS A 103 12.78 0.90 7.03
N ILE A 104 12.56 1.34 5.79
CA ILE A 104 13.22 0.80 4.60
C ILE A 104 13.94 1.96 3.88
N GLN A 105 15.05 1.67 3.23
CA GLN A 105 15.86 2.68 2.56
C GLN A 105 16.18 2.23 1.14
N LYS A 106 16.15 3.14 0.17
CA LYS A 106 16.55 2.83 -1.19
C LYS A 106 18.07 2.85 -1.30
N GLU A 107 18.66 4.03 -1.16
CA GLU A 107 20.12 4.26 -1.26
C GLU A 107 20.55 5.36 -0.29
N ASN A 108 19.82 6.48 -0.25
CA ASN A 108 20.07 7.62 0.63
C ASN A 108 19.01 7.74 1.74
N GLU A 109 19.35 8.53 2.75
CA GLU A 109 18.42 8.92 3.80
C GLU A 109 17.22 9.67 3.19
N HIS A 110 16.02 9.33 3.64
CA HIS A 110 14.75 9.82 3.12
C HIS A 110 14.41 9.43 1.68
N ASP A 111 15.05 8.43 1.05
CA ASP A 111 14.60 7.93 -0.24
C ASP A 111 13.29 7.14 -0.15
N GLY A 112 12.45 7.26 -1.19
CA GLY A 112 11.20 6.50 -1.32
C GLY A 112 10.19 7.14 -2.26
N ASP A 113 8.97 6.62 -2.26
CA ASP A 113 7.89 7.09 -3.13
C ASP A 113 6.80 7.82 -2.33
N THR A 114 6.35 8.99 -2.81
CA THR A 114 5.25 9.76 -2.19
C THR A 114 3.88 9.42 -2.78
N ARG A 115 3.82 8.69 -3.90
CA ARG A 115 2.57 8.31 -4.58
C ARG A 115 1.69 7.45 -3.68
N THR A 116 0.38 7.55 -3.89
CA THR A 116 -0.63 6.72 -3.22
C THR A 116 -0.47 5.25 -3.58
N ILE A 117 -0.13 4.94 -4.83
CA ILE A 117 0.17 3.59 -5.30
C ILE A 117 1.28 3.63 -6.36
N TYR A 118 2.17 2.64 -6.33
CA TYR A 118 3.20 2.42 -7.34
C TYR A 118 3.68 0.96 -7.31
N GLN A 119 4.19 0.48 -8.45
CA GLN A 119 4.99 -0.74 -8.49
C GLN A 119 6.40 -0.39 -8.00
N GLU A 120 6.90 -1.10 -7.00
CA GLU A 120 8.29 -0.98 -6.58
C GLU A 120 9.19 -1.69 -7.60
N MET A 121 10.21 -0.96 -8.06
CA MET A 121 11.16 -1.41 -9.09
C MET A 121 12.59 -1.46 -8.56
N ASN A 122 12.86 -0.87 -7.39
CA ASN A 122 14.17 -0.91 -6.78
C ASN A 122 14.38 -2.25 -6.07
N GLU A 123 15.36 -3.02 -6.55
CA GLU A 123 15.66 -4.34 -6.02
C GLU A 123 16.11 -4.32 -4.55
N ASN A 124 16.77 -3.26 -4.08
CA ASN A 124 17.19 -3.16 -2.68
C ASN A 124 15.96 -3.01 -1.75
N VAL A 125 15.00 -2.16 -2.14
CA VAL A 125 13.74 -2.03 -1.41
C VAL A 125 12.97 -3.36 -1.44
N ILE A 126 12.87 -4.00 -2.61
CA ILE A 126 12.21 -5.32 -2.73
C ILE A 126 12.87 -6.34 -1.81
N LYS A 127 14.21 -6.46 -1.80
CA LYS A 127 14.94 -7.37 -0.91
C LYS A 127 14.65 -7.08 0.56
N GLN A 128 14.62 -5.81 0.97
CA GLN A 128 14.28 -5.44 2.34
C GLN A 128 12.84 -5.83 2.71
N ILE A 129 11.86 -5.62 1.82
CA ILE A 129 10.48 -6.08 2.03
C ILE A 129 10.44 -7.59 2.19
N MET A 130 11.14 -8.34 1.33
CA MET A 130 11.16 -9.79 1.39
C MET A 130 11.86 -10.33 2.65
N ASN A 131 12.86 -9.63 3.19
CA ASN A 131 13.53 -10.00 4.44
C ASN A 131 12.68 -9.71 5.70
N LEU A 132 11.57 -8.97 5.56
CA LEU A 132 10.62 -8.73 6.63
C LEU A 132 9.52 -9.80 6.70
N LEU A 133 9.41 -10.67 5.68
CA LEU A 133 8.53 -11.85 5.64
C LEU A 133 9.20 -13.06 6.29
#